data_AF-A0AAP0NX30-F1
#
_entry.id   AF-A0AAP0NX30-F1
#
_cell.length_a   1.000
_cell.length_b   1.000
_cell.length_c   1.000
_cell.angle_alpha   90.00
_cell.angle_beta   90.00
_cell.angle_gamma   90.00
#
_symmetry.space_group_name_H-M   'P 1'
#
loop_
_entity.id
_entity.type
_entity.pdbx_description
1 polymer ?
#
loop_
_entity_poly.entity_id
_entity_poly.type
_entity_poly.pdbx_seq_one_letter_code
_entity_poly.pdbx_strand_id
1 'polypeptide(L)'
;MSTISSLVFADFVHFQGIFSEYLGLDHMLAIVCKSNEGMKHLEPYDQKGKINKSSGLHGLGSSFSKPLDGRILVICLEDLRPYVGELALGDPQKKLALPKPRLPNGTCPSGFIDFAVNMINVEIANSSCLTASGLGLGRLYSIVFSLACKCIKQERK
;
A
#
# COMPACT_ATOMS: atom_id res chain seq x y z
N MET A 1 -2.94 -7.69 11.06
CA MET A 1 -1.94 -6.74 10.53
C MET A 1 -1.27 -7.40 9.36
N SER A 2 -1.08 -6.67 8.28
CA SER A 2 -0.49 -7.20 7.05
C SER A 2 0.56 -6.21 6.56
N THR A 3 1.60 -6.69 5.90
CA THR A 3 2.57 -5.84 5.18
C THR A 3 2.11 -5.63 3.75
N ILE A 4 2.62 -4.61 3.06
CA ILE A 4 2.32 -4.42 1.63
C ILE A 4 2.71 -5.65 0.82
N SER A 5 3.89 -6.22 1.07
CA SER A 5 4.37 -7.43 0.40
C SER A 5 3.44 -8.65 0.55
N SER A 6 2.61 -8.69 1.60
CA SER A 6 1.62 -9.76 1.81
C SER A 6 0.27 -9.48 1.16
N LEU A 7 -0.04 -8.22 0.84
CA LEU A 7 -1.33 -7.79 0.33
C LEU A 7 -1.40 -7.76 -1.20
N VAL A 8 -0.24 -7.55 -1.84
CA VAL A 8 -0.13 -7.40 -3.29
C VAL A 8 0.92 -8.34 -3.87
N PHE A 9 0.60 -8.90 -5.02
CA PHE A 9 1.50 -9.74 -5.81
C PHE A 9 1.39 -9.35 -7.28
N ALA A 10 2.31 -9.83 -8.11
CA ALA A 10 2.24 -9.67 -9.56
C ALA A 10 2.52 -11.02 -10.23
N ASP A 11 1.89 -11.26 -11.37
CA ASP A 11 2.04 -12.53 -12.10
C ASP A 11 3.43 -12.65 -12.75
N PHE A 12 4.08 -11.52 -13.03
CA PHE A 12 5.40 -11.47 -13.66
C PHE A 12 6.49 -11.14 -12.65
N VAL A 13 7.40 -12.09 -12.41
CA VAL A 13 8.52 -11.97 -11.46
C VAL A 13 9.41 -10.74 -11.77
N HIS A 14 9.68 -10.48 -13.05
CA HIS A 14 10.47 -9.32 -13.46
C HIS A 14 9.82 -7.99 -13.06
N PHE A 15 8.50 -7.87 -13.26
CA PHE A 15 7.76 -6.70 -12.83
C PHE A 15 7.76 -6.58 -11.30
N GLN A 16 7.56 -7.69 -10.58
CA GLN A 16 7.60 -7.70 -9.12
C GLN A 16 8.93 -7.20 -8.56
N GLY A 17 10.06 -7.60 -9.15
CA GLY A 17 11.39 -7.12 -8.78
C GLY A 17 11.53 -5.61 -8.99
N ILE A 18 11.25 -5.12 -10.19
CA ILE A 18 11.32 -3.68 -10.54
C ILE A 18 10.39 -2.85 -9.65
N PHE A 19 9.18 -3.35 -9.41
CA PHE A 19 8.18 -2.68 -8.58
C PHE A 19 8.61 -2.62 -7.11
N SER A 20 9.21 -3.69 -6.58
CA SER A 20 9.77 -3.72 -5.24
C SER A 20 10.95 -2.76 -5.09
N GLU A 21 11.80 -2.66 -6.12
CA GLU A 21 12.91 -1.71 -6.15
C GLU A 21 12.41 -0.26 -6.16
N TYR A 22 11.42 0.02 -7.00
CA TYR A 22 10.79 1.34 -7.12
C TYR A 22 10.10 1.81 -5.82
N LEU A 23 9.42 0.91 -5.11
CA LEU A 23 8.80 1.24 -3.83
C LEU A 23 9.84 1.36 -2.70
N GLY A 24 10.91 0.57 -2.78
CA GLY A 24 11.92 0.47 -1.73
C GLY A 24 11.47 -0.38 -0.54
N LEU A 25 12.48 -0.77 0.26
CA LEU A 25 12.30 -1.71 1.38
C LEU A 25 11.32 -1.20 2.44
N ASP A 26 11.42 0.08 2.82
CA ASP A 26 10.58 0.67 3.87
C ASP A 26 9.09 0.62 3.54
N HIS A 27 8.73 0.84 2.27
CA HIS A 27 7.34 0.77 1.82
C HIS A 27 6.88 -0.69 1.68
N MET A 28 7.72 -1.58 1.15
CA MET A 28 7.38 -3.00 1.02
C MET A 28 7.13 -3.67 2.38
N LEU A 29 7.84 -3.23 3.42
CA LEU A 29 7.70 -3.69 4.80
C LEU A 29 6.72 -2.87 5.66
N ALA A 30 6.06 -1.87 5.08
CA ALA A 30 5.13 -1.02 5.81
C ALA A 30 3.96 -1.84 6.39
N ILE A 31 3.62 -1.58 7.65
CA ILE A 31 2.48 -2.19 8.34
C ILE A 31 1.21 -1.46 7.91
N VAL A 32 0.22 -2.21 7.43
CA VAL A 32 -1.08 -1.67 7.05
C VAL A 32 -2.10 -1.90 8.17
N CYS A 33 -2.69 -0.81 8.64
CA CYS A 33 -3.73 -0.76 9.65
C CYS A 33 -5.07 -0.36 9.04
N LYS A 34 -6.15 -1.01 9.48
CA LYS A 34 -7.51 -0.68 9.06
C LYS A 34 -7.98 0.67 9.59
N SER A 35 -7.69 0.97 10.87
CA SER A 35 -8.18 2.16 11.56
C SER A 35 -7.10 2.90 12.33
N ASN A 36 -7.40 4.16 12.64
CA ASN A 36 -6.54 5.01 13.45
C ASN A 36 -6.38 4.53 14.88
N GLU A 37 -7.40 3.88 15.44
CA GLU A 37 -7.25 3.20 16.72
C GLU A 37 -6.24 2.06 16.63
N GLY A 38 -6.29 1.25 15.56
CA GLY A 38 -5.31 0.19 15.34
C GLY A 38 -3.87 0.72 15.32
N MET A 39 -3.65 1.86 14.67
CA MET A 39 -2.34 2.53 14.65
C MET A 39 -1.85 2.94 16.05
N LYS A 40 -2.71 3.55 16.87
CA LYS A 40 -2.37 3.99 18.24
C LYS A 40 -1.92 2.85 19.16
N HIS A 41 -2.41 1.64 18.92
CA HIS A 41 -2.02 0.46 19.71
C HIS A 41 -0.69 -0.16 19.26
N LEU A 42 -0.17 0.19 18.07
CA LEU A 42 1.13 -0.30 17.61
C LEU A 42 2.29 0.38 18.33
N GLU A 43 2.18 1.69 18.51
CA GLU A 43 3.23 2.51 19.12
C GLU A 43 2.63 3.40 20.21
N PRO A 44 2.34 2.82 21.39
CA PRO A 44 1.81 3.58 22.51
C PRO A 44 2.87 4.53 23.09
N TYR A 45 2.44 5.74 23.42
CA TYR A 45 3.27 6.77 24.03
C TYR A 45 2.91 6.93 25.52
N ASP A 46 3.91 7.17 26.36
CA ASP A 46 3.70 7.53 27.76
C ASP A 46 3.23 8.99 27.93
N GLN A 47 2.91 9.39 29.16
CA GLN A 47 2.46 10.77 29.46
C GLN A 47 3.52 11.84 29.16
N LYS A 48 4.78 11.45 28.95
CA LYS A 48 5.90 12.34 28.60
C LYS A 48 6.17 12.36 27.09
N GLY A 49 5.33 11.68 26.29
CA GLY A 49 5.48 11.57 24.85
C GLY A 49 6.64 10.66 24.43
N LYS A 50 7.09 9.73 25.27
CA LYS A 50 8.09 8.72 24.90
C LYS A 50 7.41 7.42 24.50
N ILE A 51 7.96 6.75 23.48
CA ILE A 51 7.48 5.44 23.03
C ILE A 51 7.64 4.43 24.18
N ASN A 52 6.55 3.75 24.52
CA ASN A 52 6.55 2.70 25.52
C ASN A 52 7.03 1.37 24.91
N LYS A 53 8.33 1.09 25.04
CA LYS A 53 8.98 -0.12 24.49
C LYS A 53 8.50 -1.45 25.08
N SER A 54 7.75 -1.45 26.19
CA SER A 54 7.22 -2.68 26.82
C SER A 54 5.83 -3.08 26.32
N SER A 55 5.23 -2.32 25.41
CA SER A 55 3.86 -2.54 24.93
C SER A 55 3.75 -2.38 23.41
N GLY A 56 2.57 -2.69 22.86
CA GLY A 56 2.33 -2.64 21.42
C GLY A 56 3.30 -3.53 20.64
N LEU A 57 3.79 -3.03 19.52
CA LEU A 57 4.67 -3.76 18.62
C LEU A 57 6.08 -3.98 19.21
N HIS A 58 6.61 -3.00 19.97
CA HIS A 58 7.91 -3.13 20.65
C HIS A 58 7.87 -4.17 21.77
N GLY A 59 6.78 -4.22 22.54
CA GLY A 59 6.56 -5.23 23.56
C GLY A 59 6.49 -6.65 22.97
N LEU A 60 5.74 -6.80 21.87
CA LEU A 60 5.68 -8.07 21.12
C LEU A 60 7.07 -8.49 20.62
N GLY A 61 7.81 -7.59 19.95
CA GLY A 61 9.18 -7.89 19.51
C GLY A 61 10.10 -8.33 20.65
N SER A 62 10.03 -7.61 21.79
CA SER A 62 10.82 -7.94 22.98
C SER A 62 10.48 -9.31 23.55
N SER A 63 9.20 -9.70 23.58
CA SER A 63 8.79 -11.05 24.03
C SER A 63 9.32 -12.18 23.15
N PHE A 64 9.57 -11.91 21.86
CA PHE A 64 10.20 -12.85 20.93
C PHE A 64 11.74 -12.74 20.90
N SER A 65 12.36 -12.01 21.84
CA SER A 65 13.79 -11.70 21.85
C SER A 65 14.28 -11.06 20.53
N LYS A 66 13.38 -10.37 19.82
CA LYS A 66 13.63 -9.63 18.59
C LYS A 66 13.15 -8.20 18.78
N PRO A 67 13.82 -7.41 19.64
CA PRO A 67 13.42 -6.02 19.85
C PRO A 67 13.45 -5.29 18.52
N LEU A 68 12.35 -4.62 18.21
CA LEU A 68 12.27 -3.76 17.04
C LEU A 68 12.95 -2.44 17.39
N ASP A 69 14.07 -2.18 16.74
CA ASP A 69 14.83 -0.94 16.87
C ASP A 69 14.89 -0.26 15.51
N GLY A 70 14.54 1.02 15.46
CA GLY A 70 14.40 1.78 14.22
C GLY A 70 12.98 2.28 13.97
N ARG A 71 12.81 2.94 12.82
CA ARG A 71 11.51 3.53 12.40
C ARG A 71 10.70 2.47 11.68
N ILE A 72 9.43 2.38 12.01
CA ILE A 72 8.49 1.48 11.35
C ILE A 72 7.48 2.34 10.61
N LEU A 73 7.35 2.12 9.31
CA LEU A 73 6.33 2.79 8.51
C LEU A 73 4.98 2.11 8.74
N VAL A 74 4.01 2.88 9.23
CA VAL A 74 2.62 2.43 9.39
C VAL A 74 1.72 3.24 8.46
N ILE A 75 0.84 2.55 7.74
CA ILE A 75 -0.14 3.14 6.82
C ILE A 75 -1.54 2.78 7.30
N CYS A 76 -2.36 3.79 7.57
CA CYS A 76 -3.76 3.62 7.97
C CYS A 76 -4.71 3.79 6.77
N LEU A 77 -5.61 2.84 6.55
CA LEU A 77 -6.58 2.86 5.45
C LEU A 77 -7.66 3.95 5.59
N GLU A 78 -7.92 4.41 6.82
CA GLU A 78 -8.84 5.51 7.10
C GLU A 78 -8.26 6.87 6.68
N ASP A 79 -6.94 7.05 6.81
CA ASP A 79 -6.26 8.30 6.48
C ASP A 79 -6.00 8.47 4.98
N LEU A 80 -6.12 7.40 4.21
CA LEU A 80 -5.90 7.43 2.78
C LEU A 80 -7.12 7.98 2.05
N ARG A 81 -6.86 8.97 1.20
CA ARG A 81 -7.86 9.44 0.24
C ARG A 81 -8.09 8.35 -0.80
N PRO A 82 -9.33 7.84 -0.93
CA PRO A 82 -9.64 6.87 -1.96
C PRO A 82 -9.51 7.50 -3.35
N TYR A 83 -9.14 6.70 -4.33
CA TYR A 83 -9.31 7.00 -5.74
C TYR A 83 -10.81 7.14 -6.02
N VAL A 84 -11.19 8.26 -6.64
CA VAL A 84 -12.59 8.64 -6.91
C VAL A 84 -12.97 8.40 -8.37
N GLY A 85 -12.04 7.94 -9.21
CA GLY A 85 -12.32 7.63 -10.60
C GLY A 85 -12.95 6.25 -10.80
N GLU A 86 -13.20 5.93 -12.06
CA GLU A 86 -13.87 4.69 -12.45
C GLU A 86 -12.97 3.45 -12.30
N LEU A 87 -13.62 2.32 -12.04
CA LEU A 87 -13.00 0.99 -12.01
C LEU A 87 -13.34 0.25 -13.31
N ALA A 88 -12.46 -0.63 -13.76
CA ALA A 88 -12.68 -1.48 -14.91
C ALA A 88 -13.91 -2.37 -14.68
N LEU A 89 -14.91 -2.22 -15.55
CA LEU A 89 -16.16 -2.97 -15.46
C LEU A 89 -15.92 -4.46 -15.68
N GLY A 90 -16.48 -5.29 -14.80
CA GLY A 90 -16.40 -6.75 -14.91
C GLY A 90 -15.05 -7.35 -14.49
N ASP A 91 -14.08 -6.53 -14.04
CA ASP A 91 -12.79 -7.02 -13.55
C ASP A 91 -12.91 -7.54 -12.09
N PRO A 92 -12.66 -8.83 -11.82
CA PRO A 92 -12.66 -9.37 -10.46
C PRO A 92 -11.64 -8.70 -9.53
N GLN A 93 -10.53 -8.23 -10.09
CA GLN A 93 -9.47 -7.51 -9.38
C GLN A 93 -9.81 -6.01 -9.21
N LYS A 94 -10.89 -5.51 -9.82
CA LYS A 94 -11.33 -4.09 -9.73
C LYS A 94 -10.23 -3.08 -10.06
N LYS A 95 -9.50 -3.32 -11.15
CA LYS A 95 -8.44 -2.42 -11.63
C LYS A 95 -8.99 -1.04 -11.98
N LEU A 96 -8.11 -0.04 -12.05
CA LEU A 96 -8.51 1.34 -12.32
C LEU A 96 -8.74 1.58 -13.81
N ALA A 97 -9.83 2.23 -14.18
CA ALA A 97 -10.13 2.63 -15.56
C ALA A 97 -9.37 3.92 -15.94
N LEU A 98 -8.03 3.83 -15.98
CA LEU A 98 -7.17 4.95 -16.33
C LEU A 98 -7.08 5.13 -17.86
N PRO A 99 -7.15 6.37 -18.37
CA PRO A 99 -7.01 6.61 -19.81
C PRO A 99 -5.58 6.28 -20.25
N LYS A 100 -5.46 5.41 -21.27
CA LYS A 100 -4.17 5.07 -21.87
C LYS A 100 -3.52 6.29 -22.52
N PRO A 101 -2.19 6.46 -22.44
CA PRO A 101 -1.50 7.56 -23.09
C PRO A 101 -1.69 7.50 -24.61
N ARG A 102 -1.81 8.67 -25.24
CA ARG A 102 -1.95 8.80 -26.69
C ARG A 102 -0.87 9.72 -27.24
N LEU A 103 -0.24 9.30 -28.32
CA LEU A 103 0.64 10.13 -29.14
C LEU A 103 -0.19 11.20 -29.88
N PRO A 104 0.44 12.25 -30.45
CA PRO A 104 -0.28 13.29 -31.19
C PRO A 104 -1.13 12.78 -32.36
N ASN A 105 -0.75 11.63 -32.93
CA ASN A 105 -1.51 10.93 -33.99
C ASN A 105 -2.70 10.10 -33.44
N GLY A 106 -2.96 10.13 -32.13
CA GLY A 106 -4.04 9.40 -31.46
C GLY A 106 -3.71 7.95 -31.09
N THR A 107 -2.56 7.40 -31.50
CA THR A 107 -2.20 6.01 -31.21
C THR A 107 -1.58 5.85 -29.83
N CYS A 108 -1.82 4.70 -29.18
CA CYS A 108 -1.09 4.35 -27.96
C CYS A 108 0.38 4.07 -28.29
N PRO A 109 1.35 4.52 -27.48
CA PRO A 109 2.75 4.13 -27.65
C PRO A 109 2.92 2.61 -27.69
N SER A 110 3.69 2.09 -28.65
CA SER A 110 3.82 0.64 -28.88
C SER A 110 4.48 -0.12 -27.72
N GLY A 111 5.25 0.55 -26.88
CA GLY A 111 5.85 -0.02 -25.67
C GLY A 111 4.99 0.12 -24.40
N PHE A 112 3.82 0.76 -24.48
CA PHE A 112 2.95 0.90 -23.31
C PHE A 112 2.19 -0.41 -23.05
N ILE A 113 2.46 -1.03 -21.91
CA ILE A 113 1.79 -2.25 -21.47
C ILE A 113 0.54 -1.89 -20.68
N ASP A 114 0.72 -1.35 -19.48
CA ASP A 114 -0.34 -0.82 -18.61
C ASP A 114 0.29 0.08 -17.53
N PHE A 115 -0.53 0.68 -16.68
CA PHE A 115 -0.07 1.34 -15.46
C PHE A 115 0.34 0.31 -14.40
N ALA A 116 1.44 0.57 -13.69
CA ALA A 116 1.95 -0.34 -12.65
C ALA A 116 0.90 -0.73 -11.59
N VAL A 117 0.01 0.21 -11.22
CA VAL A 117 -1.11 -0.04 -10.28
C VAL A 117 -2.12 -1.06 -10.80
N ASN A 118 -2.25 -1.23 -12.12
CA ASN A 118 -3.11 -2.22 -12.77
C ASN A 118 -2.37 -3.54 -13.09
N MET A 119 -1.04 -3.57 -12.94
CA MET A 119 -0.21 -4.75 -13.17
C MET A 119 -0.01 -5.61 -11.91
N ILE A 120 -0.44 -5.11 -10.76
CA ILE A 120 -0.50 -5.87 -9.51
C ILE A 120 -1.89 -6.48 -9.30
N ASN A 121 -1.90 -7.58 -8.57
CA ASN A 121 -3.09 -8.26 -8.10
C ASN A 121 -3.18 -8.10 -6.57
N VAL A 122 -4.41 -8.06 -6.07
CA VAL A 122 -4.72 -7.97 -4.65
C VAL A 122 -5.23 -9.31 -4.17
N GLU A 123 -4.69 -9.79 -3.05
CA GLU A 123 -5.10 -11.08 -2.49
C GLU A 123 -6.60 -11.07 -2.10
N ILE A 124 -7.35 -12.03 -2.64
CA ILE A 124 -8.82 -12.07 -2.57
C ILE A 124 -9.34 -12.24 -1.14
N ALA A 125 -8.58 -12.86 -0.23
CA ALA A 125 -8.93 -12.92 1.20
C ALA A 125 -9.05 -11.52 1.84
N ASN A 126 -8.39 -10.52 1.26
CA ASN A 126 -8.42 -9.12 1.68
C ASN A 126 -9.37 -8.27 0.80
N SER A 127 -10.13 -8.89 -0.11
CA SER A 127 -10.96 -8.20 -1.10
C SER A 127 -12.33 -7.75 -0.58
N SER A 128 -12.85 -8.43 0.44
CA SER A 128 -14.10 -8.07 1.12
C SER A 128 -13.77 -7.47 2.50
N CYS A 129 -14.15 -6.21 2.71
CA CYS A 129 -14.20 -5.56 4.05
C CYS A 129 -12.89 -5.13 4.73
N LEU A 130 -11.94 -4.54 3.98
CA LEU A 130 -10.82 -3.82 4.60
C LEU A 130 -11.22 -2.53 5.34
N THR A 131 -12.42 -1.99 5.14
CA THR A 131 -12.95 -0.82 5.86
C THR A 131 -14.39 -1.06 6.29
N ALA A 132 -14.84 -0.43 7.39
CA ALA A 132 -16.22 -0.56 7.88
C ALA A 132 -17.27 -0.05 6.88
N SER A 133 -16.86 0.77 5.91
CA SER A 133 -17.72 1.34 4.86
C SER A 133 -17.81 0.49 3.59
N GLY A 134 -17.25 -0.73 3.55
CA GLY A 134 -17.34 -1.61 2.37
C GLY A 134 -16.48 -1.20 1.15
N LEU A 135 -15.65 -0.17 1.26
CA LEU A 135 -14.85 0.43 0.16
C LEU A 135 -13.42 -0.18 0.03
N GLY A 136 -13.24 -1.44 0.42
CA GLY A 136 -11.92 -2.04 0.70
C GLY A 136 -10.92 -2.05 -0.47
N LEU A 137 -11.33 -2.57 -1.64
CA LEU A 137 -10.41 -2.77 -2.78
C LEU A 137 -9.94 -1.47 -3.43
N GLY A 138 -10.86 -0.53 -3.69
CA GLY A 138 -10.50 0.76 -4.27
C GLY A 138 -9.54 1.54 -3.39
N ARG A 139 -9.67 1.43 -2.06
CA ARG A 139 -8.72 2.02 -1.10
C ARG A 139 -7.37 1.31 -1.09
N LEU A 140 -7.29 0.00 -1.33
CA LEU A 140 -6.00 -0.69 -1.42
C LEU A 140 -5.23 -0.32 -2.69
N TYR A 141 -5.90 -0.23 -3.85
CA TYR A 141 -5.28 0.36 -5.04
C TYR A 141 -4.87 1.80 -4.82
N SER A 142 -5.61 2.54 -3.98
CA SER A 142 -5.21 3.89 -3.56
C SER A 142 -3.95 3.89 -2.68
N ILE A 143 -3.67 2.84 -1.89
CA ILE A 143 -2.37 2.67 -1.20
C ILE A 143 -1.27 2.59 -2.25
N VAL A 144 -1.39 1.64 -3.17
CA VAL A 144 -0.34 1.40 -4.17
C VAL A 144 -0.17 2.61 -5.08
N PHE A 145 -1.27 3.22 -5.52
CA PHE A 145 -1.26 4.46 -6.29
C PHE A 145 -0.64 5.61 -5.48
N SER A 146 -1.00 5.79 -4.21
CA SER A 146 -0.44 6.85 -3.37
C SER A 146 1.04 6.66 -3.07
N LEU A 147 1.48 5.41 -2.87
CA LEU A 147 2.89 5.08 -2.67
C LEU A 147 3.67 5.29 -3.96
N ALA A 148 3.13 4.83 -5.08
CA ALA A 148 3.73 5.05 -6.38
C ALA A 148 3.83 6.55 -6.71
N CYS A 149 2.79 7.34 -6.42
CA CYS A 149 2.80 8.79 -6.62
C CYS A 149 3.66 9.55 -5.60
N LYS A 150 3.85 9.05 -4.37
CA LYS A 150 4.76 9.64 -3.39
C LYS A 150 6.22 9.48 -3.81
N CYS A 151 6.62 8.31 -4.34
CA CYS A 151 7.96 8.14 -4.94
C CYS A 151 8.21 9.16 -6.07
N ILE A 152 7.25 9.38 -6.98
CA ILE A 152 7.37 10.38 -8.07
C ILE A 152 7.59 11.81 -7.53
N LYS A 153 6.97 12.16 -6.40
CA LYS A 153 7.16 13.50 -5.78
C LYS A 153 8.48 13.62 -5.03
N GLN A 154 9.05 12.52 -4.57
CA GLN A 154 10.30 12.50 -3.80
C GLN A 154 11.53 12.58 -4.71
N GLU A 155 11.43 12.12 -5.96
CA GLU A 155 12.47 12.23 -7.01
C GLU A 155 12.47 13.59 -7.75
N ARG A 156 11.56 14.52 -7.42
CA ARG A 156 11.55 15.90 -7.96
C ARG A 156 12.13 16.92 -6.97
N LYS A 157 13.20 16.58 -6.28
CA LYS A 157 14.02 17.52 -5.50
C LYS A 157 15.46 17.47 -5.95
#